data_AF-A0A1C3MYG7-F1
#
_entry.id   AF-A0A1C3MYG7-F1
#
_cell.length_a   1.000
_cell.length_b   1.000
_cell.length_c   1.000
_cell.angle_alpha   90.00
_cell.angle_beta   90.00
_cell.angle_gamma   90.00
#
_symmetry.space_group_name_H-M   'P 1'
#
loop_
_entity.id
_entity.type
_entity.pdbx_description
1 polymer ?
#
loop_
_entity_poly.entity_id
_entity_poly.type
_entity_poly.pdbx_seq_one_letter_code
_entity_poly.pdbx_strand_id
1 'polypeptide(L)'
;MRPTSATRRLHRLLLVPVLVLATTALAPATAGAASPDDARTTTAPPAMAAGWTPVPGQAQARSRPGTAVYGGDLWVFARGPAGSVRTNRYTLTTDEWSGWSTVPGAAGATSAPVAAVYGGDLRLFVRGSGGTIRFAHYSLATGEWSDWSALPGSAGTASAPALSVYGGDLWVFARNAAGHLRANRYTLTTDEWSGWFRVPGAAGAVSAPATAVYGGDLWLFVRGAKGAVRTARYTLVDDQWSAWSTVPGQAGATSAPATAVYGGDLHVVVRGAGGTLRVTRYTLTTGDWSGWSEVAGGPGVSAPATATYGGVLRLFVRGGQGRVHEYPLG
;
A
#
# COMPACT_ATOMS: atom_id res chain seq x y z
N MET A 1 8.24 46.62 -54.46
CA MET A 1 7.43 45.43 -54.83
C MET A 1 8.37 44.33 -55.30
N ARG A 2 8.47 43.24 -54.54
CA ARG A 2 9.21 42.01 -54.88
C ARG A 2 8.32 40.82 -54.49
N PRO A 3 8.16 39.80 -55.35
CA PRO A 3 7.26 38.67 -55.08
C PRO A 3 7.96 37.58 -54.25
N THR A 4 7.21 36.96 -53.35
CA THR A 4 7.60 35.80 -52.55
C THR A 4 7.35 34.50 -53.31
N SER A 5 8.40 33.71 -53.50
CA SER A 5 8.36 32.39 -54.14
C SER A 5 7.86 31.31 -53.16
N ALA A 6 6.76 30.65 -53.52
CA ALA A 6 6.22 29.48 -52.81
C ALA A 6 6.98 28.20 -53.23
N THR A 7 7.64 27.55 -52.28
CA THR A 7 8.32 26.25 -52.45
C THR A 7 7.34 25.09 -52.21
N ARG A 8 7.01 24.36 -53.28
CA ARG A 8 6.29 23.07 -53.22
C ARG A 8 7.20 21.99 -52.61
N ARG A 9 6.78 21.38 -51.49
CA ARG A 9 7.40 20.16 -50.94
C ARG A 9 6.82 18.92 -51.62
N LEU A 10 7.68 18.16 -52.30
CA LEU A 10 7.41 16.84 -52.85
C LEU A 10 7.27 15.81 -51.70
N HIS A 11 6.15 15.10 -51.64
CA HIS A 11 5.97 13.95 -50.76
C HIS A 11 6.66 12.71 -51.38
N ARG A 12 7.70 12.20 -50.73
CA ARG A 12 8.28 10.89 -51.04
C ARG A 12 7.47 9.81 -50.31
N LEU A 13 6.77 8.96 -51.06
CA LEU A 13 6.23 7.69 -50.58
C LEU A 13 7.40 6.78 -50.17
N LEU A 14 7.43 6.33 -48.92
CA LEU A 14 8.27 5.21 -48.48
C LEU A 14 7.44 3.92 -48.55
N LEU A 15 7.92 2.96 -49.35
CA LEU A 15 7.48 1.56 -49.32
C LEU A 15 7.89 0.93 -47.99
N VAL A 16 6.95 0.29 -47.29
CA VAL A 16 7.20 -0.58 -46.14
C VAL A 16 7.28 -2.02 -46.65
N PRO A 17 8.35 -2.79 -46.40
CA PRO A 17 8.41 -4.19 -46.79
C PRO A 17 7.60 -5.06 -45.81
N VAL A 18 6.76 -5.92 -46.38
CA VAL A 18 5.97 -6.95 -45.72
C VAL A 18 6.90 -8.09 -45.28
N LEU A 19 6.91 -8.40 -43.97
CA LEU A 19 7.66 -9.53 -43.41
C LEU A 19 6.81 -10.80 -43.52
N VAL A 20 7.27 -11.76 -44.32
CA VAL A 20 6.68 -13.09 -44.47
C VAL A 20 7.19 -13.99 -43.34
N LEU A 21 6.29 -14.52 -42.50
CA LEU A 21 6.60 -15.54 -41.51
C LEU A 21 6.81 -16.90 -42.20
N ALA A 22 8.02 -17.44 -42.10
CA ALA A 22 8.31 -18.83 -42.46
C ALA A 22 8.03 -19.73 -41.24
N THR A 23 7.07 -20.64 -41.38
CA THR A 23 6.77 -21.71 -40.44
C THR A 23 7.73 -22.88 -40.67
N THR A 24 8.64 -23.12 -39.72
CA THR A 24 9.46 -24.33 -39.72
C THR A 24 8.80 -25.42 -38.88
N ALA A 25 8.37 -26.49 -39.57
CA ALA A 25 7.93 -27.74 -38.96
C ALA A 25 9.17 -28.53 -38.47
N LEU A 26 9.13 -29.00 -37.22
CA LEU A 26 10.14 -29.92 -36.69
C LEU A 26 9.63 -31.38 -36.82
N ALA A 27 10.45 -32.23 -37.43
CA ALA A 27 10.22 -33.66 -37.64
C ALA A 27 10.34 -34.48 -36.34
N PRO A 28 9.74 -35.69 -36.26
CA PRO A 28 9.79 -36.51 -35.06
C PRO A 28 11.16 -37.19 -34.92
N ALA A 29 11.84 -36.98 -33.79
CA ALA A 29 13.09 -37.68 -33.48
C ALA A 29 12.78 -39.01 -32.77
N THR A 30 13.39 -40.07 -33.31
CA THR A 30 13.34 -41.47 -32.88
C THR A 30 13.84 -41.68 -31.45
N ALA A 31 13.13 -42.51 -30.68
CA ALA A 31 13.53 -42.94 -29.34
C ALA A 31 14.79 -43.83 -29.39
N GLY A 32 15.92 -43.31 -28.91
CA GLY A 32 17.09 -44.10 -28.55
C GLY A 32 17.00 -44.47 -27.06
N ALA A 33 17.06 -45.77 -26.76
CA ALA A 33 17.09 -46.29 -25.39
C ALA A 33 18.39 -45.89 -24.69
N ALA A 34 18.27 -45.29 -23.49
CA ALA A 34 19.39 -44.98 -22.61
C ALA A 34 19.15 -45.57 -21.21
N SER A 35 20.25 -46.11 -20.65
CA SER A 35 20.37 -46.89 -19.41
C SER A 35 19.83 -46.21 -18.15
N PRO A 36 19.43 -46.98 -17.11
CA PRO A 36 18.93 -46.42 -15.87
C PRO A 36 20.11 -46.11 -14.94
N ASP A 37 20.51 -44.84 -14.84
CA ASP A 37 21.15 -44.26 -13.64
C ASP A 37 21.48 -42.79 -13.90
N ASP A 38 20.51 -41.92 -13.61
CA ASP A 38 20.70 -40.57 -13.06
C ASP A 38 19.34 -39.88 -12.99
N ALA A 39 18.62 -40.11 -11.89
CA ALA A 39 17.38 -39.40 -11.58
C ALA A 39 17.69 -37.93 -11.22
N ARG A 40 17.93 -37.09 -12.22
CA ARG A 40 17.73 -35.64 -12.08
C ARG A 40 16.23 -35.41 -11.99
N THR A 41 15.74 -35.18 -10.77
CA THR A 41 14.41 -34.62 -10.52
C THR A 41 14.30 -33.24 -11.16
N THR A 42 13.82 -33.19 -12.40
CA THR A 42 13.24 -31.98 -12.99
C THR A 42 11.93 -31.72 -12.25
N THR A 43 11.99 -30.93 -11.19
CA THR A 43 10.79 -30.42 -10.52
C THR A 43 10.05 -29.51 -11.48
N ALA A 44 8.78 -29.84 -11.73
CA ALA A 44 7.80 -28.99 -12.40
C ALA A 44 7.80 -27.56 -11.80
N PRO A 45 7.41 -26.52 -12.57
CA PRO A 45 7.26 -25.17 -12.03
C PRO A 45 6.33 -25.21 -10.81
N PRO A 46 6.64 -24.50 -9.71
CA PRO A 46 5.85 -24.58 -8.50
C PRO A 46 4.41 -24.16 -8.80
N ALA A 47 3.48 -25.10 -8.59
CA ALA A 47 2.07 -24.81 -8.57
C ALA A 47 1.81 -23.64 -7.60
N MET A 48 1.06 -22.64 -8.04
CA MET A 48 0.68 -21.48 -7.24
C MET A 48 -0.01 -21.94 -5.96
N ALA A 49 0.69 -21.88 -4.84
CA ALA A 49 0.18 -22.37 -3.56
C ALA A 49 -0.90 -21.41 -3.05
N ALA A 50 -2.13 -21.89 -2.97
CA ALA A 50 -3.23 -21.22 -2.29
C ALA A 50 -2.92 -21.17 -0.78
N GLY A 51 -2.39 -20.04 -0.30
CA GLY A 51 -2.06 -19.86 1.11
C GLY A 51 -1.20 -18.63 1.39
N TRP A 52 -0.99 -18.33 2.67
CA TRP A 52 -0.09 -17.25 3.10
C TRP A 52 1.37 -17.65 2.86
N THR A 53 2.10 -16.86 2.09
CA THR A 53 3.52 -17.08 1.80
C THR A 53 4.39 -16.12 2.61
N PRO A 54 5.52 -16.58 3.19
CA PRO A 54 6.45 -15.67 3.87
C PRO A 54 7.15 -14.80 2.83
N VAL A 55 7.20 -13.48 3.08
CA VAL A 55 8.09 -12.58 2.34
C VAL A 55 9.54 -13.02 2.62
N PRO A 56 10.34 -13.37 1.59
CA PRO A 56 11.68 -13.91 1.77
C PRO A 56 12.59 -13.08 2.67
N GLY A 57 13.42 -13.77 3.44
CA GLY A 57 14.37 -13.17 4.39
C GLY A 57 13.78 -12.84 5.78
N GLN A 58 14.62 -12.34 6.67
CA GLN A 58 14.25 -12.02 8.05
C GLN A 58 14.06 -10.50 8.22
N ALA A 59 12.80 -10.06 8.19
CA ALA A 59 12.44 -8.67 8.51
C ALA A 59 12.74 -8.30 9.97
N GLN A 60 12.72 -9.29 10.87
CA GLN A 60 12.68 -9.10 12.33
C GLN A 60 11.57 -8.12 12.75
N ALA A 61 10.42 -8.20 12.08
CA ALA A 61 9.33 -7.25 12.23
C ALA A 61 8.79 -7.23 13.67
N ARG A 62 8.67 -6.03 14.22
CA ARG A 62 8.09 -5.72 15.55
C ARG A 62 6.77 -4.94 15.44
N SER A 63 6.26 -4.75 14.22
CA SER A 63 5.00 -4.07 13.93
C SER A 63 4.21 -4.81 12.85
N ARG A 64 2.99 -4.33 12.54
CA ARG A 64 2.36 -4.64 11.25
C ARG A 64 3.25 -4.10 10.10
N PRO A 65 3.16 -4.68 8.89
CA PRO A 65 3.80 -4.12 7.71
C PRO A 65 3.15 -2.79 7.28
N GLY A 66 3.89 -1.99 6.53
CA GLY A 66 3.38 -0.90 5.69
C GLY A 66 3.75 -1.17 4.23
N THR A 67 2.97 -0.66 3.29
CA THR A 67 3.13 -0.98 1.86
C THR A 67 2.95 0.26 1.00
N ALA A 68 3.59 0.28 -0.17
CA ALA A 68 3.36 1.23 -1.24
C ALA A 68 3.79 0.63 -2.58
N VAL A 69 3.18 1.06 -3.69
CA VAL A 69 3.68 0.75 -5.04
C VAL A 69 4.39 1.99 -5.56
N TYR A 70 5.65 1.85 -5.95
CA TYR A 70 6.49 2.97 -6.37
C TYR A 70 7.58 2.49 -7.33
N GLY A 71 7.75 3.20 -8.46
CA GLY A 71 8.74 2.85 -9.48
C GLY A 71 8.46 1.56 -10.23
N GLY A 72 7.20 1.11 -10.24
CA GLY A 72 6.83 -0.18 -10.82
C GLY A 72 6.96 -1.36 -9.86
N ASP A 73 7.41 -1.14 -8.62
CA ASP A 73 7.62 -2.20 -7.64
C ASP A 73 6.71 -2.09 -6.42
N LEU A 74 6.47 -3.22 -5.76
CA LEU A 74 5.79 -3.27 -4.46
C LEU A 74 6.82 -3.15 -3.33
N TRP A 75 6.74 -2.08 -2.57
CA TRP A 75 7.56 -1.85 -1.39
C TRP A 75 6.83 -2.31 -0.12
N VAL A 76 7.55 -3.00 0.75
CA VAL A 76 7.08 -3.46 2.06
C VAL A 76 8.01 -2.95 3.14
N PHE A 77 7.43 -2.41 4.21
CA PHE A 77 8.13 -1.83 5.35
C PHE A 77 7.72 -2.51 6.65
N ALA A 78 8.63 -2.59 7.62
CA ALA A 78 8.30 -3.02 8.97
C ALA A 78 9.19 -2.31 10.00
N ARG A 79 8.68 -2.11 11.22
CA ARG A 79 9.53 -1.67 12.34
C ARG A 79 10.46 -2.82 12.72
N GLY A 80 11.77 -2.59 12.69
CA GLY A 80 12.79 -3.52 13.15
C GLY A 80 13.15 -3.34 14.64
N PRO A 81 14.20 -4.04 15.11
CA PRO A 81 14.79 -3.81 16.42
C PRO A 81 15.23 -2.35 16.62
N ALA A 82 15.23 -1.89 17.88
CA ALA A 82 15.65 -0.54 18.27
C ALA A 82 14.95 0.62 17.52
N GLY A 83 13.74 0.39 16.98
CA GLY A 83 12.99 1.43 16.26
C GLY A 83 13.53 1.75 14.86
N SER A 84 14.38 0.88 14.30
CA SER A 84 14.75 0.93 12.87
C SER A 84 13.53 0.70 11.98
N VAL A 85 13.62 1.14 10.72
CA VAL A 85 12.65 0.80 9.68
C VAL A 85 13.32 -0.11 8.66
N ARG A 86 12.74 -1.29 8.47
CA ARG A 86 13.20 -2.31 7.52
C ARG A 86 12.38 -2.20 6.24
N THR A 87 13.00 -2.41 5.10
CA THR A 87 12.36 -2.35 3.79
C THR A 87 12.76 -3.54 2.92
N ASN A 88 11.85 -4.01 2.07
CA ASN A 88 12.06 -5.00 1.03
C ASN A 88 11.15 -4.64 -0.14
N ARG A 89 11.55 -4.98 -1.36
CA ARG A 89 10.85 -4.60 -2.59
C ARG A 89 10.66 -5.82 -3.49
N TYR A 90 9.45 -5.97 -4.02
CA TYR A 90 9.10 -7.04 -4.97
C TYR A 90 8.88 -6.47 -6.37
N THR A 91 9.63 -7.01 -7.33
CA THR A 91 9.61 -6.60 -8.73
C THR A 91 8.80 -7.61 -9.53
N LEU A 92 7.68 -7.19 -10.15
CA LEU A 92 6.76 -8.12 -10.79
C LEU A 92 7.36 -8.74 -12.06
N THR A 93 8.14 -7.97 -12.81
CA THR A 93 8.70 -8.40 -14.09
C THR A 93 9.79 -9.46 -13.96
N THR A 94 10.47 -9.51 -12.81
CA THR A 94 11.50 -10.52 -12.53
C THR A 94 11.04 -11.57 -11.52
N ASP A 95 9.89 -11.37 -10.88
CA ASP A 95 9.36 -12.21 -9.79
C ASP A 95 10.34 -12.34 -8.61
N GLU A 96 11.04 -11.24 -8.29
CA GLU A 96 12.11 -11.24 -7.27
C GLU A 96 11.86 -10.25 -6.14
N TRP A 97 12.25 -10.68 -4.94
CA TRP A 97 12.40 -9.82 -3.78
C TRP A 97 13.84 -9.32 -3.67
N SER A 98 14.02 -8.01 -3.43
CA SER A 98 15.34 -7.39 -3.25
C SER A 98 16.07 -7.87 -2.00
N GLY A 99 15.34 -8.45 -1.04
CA GLY A 99 15.83 -8.75 0.29
C GLY A 99 15.64 -7.59 1.27
N TRP A 100 15.62 -7.91 2.57
CA TRP A 100 15.38 -6.93 3.64
C TRP A 100 16.63 -6.10 3.95
N SER A 101 16.53 -4.78 3.81
CA SER A 101 17.52 -3.80 4.24
C SER A 101 16.94 -2.84 5.30
N THR A 102 17.80 -1.99 5.88
CA THR A 102 17.37 -0.93 6.81
C THR A 102 17.30 0.38 6.05
N VAL A 103 16.20 1.12 6.19
CA VAL A 103 16.12 2.52 5.75
C VAL A 103 17.16 3.33 6.53
N PRO A 104 18.09 4.04 5.85
CA PRO A 104 19.16 4.78 6.50
C PRO A 104 18.68 5.78 7.55
N GLY A 105 19.59 6.12 8.46
CA GLY A 105 19.35 7.07 9.55
C GLY A 105 18.57 6.50 10.74
N ALA A 106 18.39 7.33 11.75
CA ALA A 106 17.75 6.93 13.01
C ALA A 106 16.27 7.28 13.00
N ALA A 107 15.40 6.40 12.50
CA ALA A 107 13.95 6.64 12.48
C ALA A 107 13.35 6.78 13.89
N GLY A 108 13.81 5.97 14.86
CA GLY A 108 13.29 5.97 16.23
C GLY A 108 11.80 5.57 16.30
N ALA A 109 11.37 4.69 15.40
CA ALA A 109 9.97 4.34 15.21
C ALA A 109 9.42 3.59 16.44
N THR A 110 8.28 4.05 16.94
CA THR A 110 7.46 3.37 17.97
C THR A 110 6.18 2.77 17.40
N SER A 111 5.90 3.00 16.11
CA SER A 111 4.73 2.51 15.38
C SER A 111 5.13 1.74 14.12
N ALA A 112 4.15 1.20 13.40
CA ALA A 112 4.37 0.65 12.06
C ALA A 112 4.67 1.79 11.07
N PRO A 113 5.61 1.59 10.12
CA PRO A 113 5.82 2.52 9.03
C PRO A 113 4.61 2.58 8.10
N VAL A 114 4.38 3.75 7.52
CA VAL A 114 3.28 4.01 6.58
C VAL A 114 3.85 4.81 5.42
N ALA A 115 3.51 4.43 4.20
CA ALA A 115 4.10 5.00 3.00
C ALA A 115 3.03 5.45 2.00
N ALA A 116 3.36 6.45 1.19
CA ALA A 116 2.58 6.92 0.05
C ALA A 116 3.54 7.51 -0.99
N VAL A 117 3.13 7.55 -2.26
CA VAL A 117 3.88 8.23 -3.31
C VAL A 117 3.32 9.63 -3.48
N TYR A 118 4.17 10.67 -3.37
CA TYR A 118 3.76 12.05 -3.51
C TYR A 118 4.91 12.93 -4.00
N GLY A 119 4.62 13.75 -5.02
CA GLY A 119 5.62 14.62 -5.64
C GLY A 119 6.74 13.88 -6.37
N GLY A 120 6.44 12.69 -6.90
CA GLY A 120 7.43 11.86 -7.59
C GLY A 120 8.27 10.97 -6.67
N ASP A 121 8.18 11.13 -5.35
CA ASP A 121 8.95 10.36 -4.38
C ASP A 121 8.07 9.43 -3.53
N LEU A 122 8.67 8.35 -3.03
CA LEU A 122 8.09 7.56 -1.95
C LEU A 122 8.29 8.30 -0.63
N ARG A 123 7.21 8.67 0.04
CA ARG A 123 7.20 9.31 1.36
C ARG A 123 6.90 8.27 2.44
N LEU A 124 7.76 8.19 3.46
CA LEU A 124 7.67 7.20 4.53
C LEU A 124 7.56 7.90 5.89
N PHE A 125 6.55 7.54 6.67
CA PHE A 125 6.25 8.15 7.97
C PHE A 125 6.20 7.11 9.09
N VAL A 126 6.65 7.52 10.26
CA VAL A 126 6.54 6.76 11.52
C VAL A 126 6.19 7.70 12.67
N ARG A 127 5.47 7.21 13.67
CA ARG A 127 5.45 7.84 15.00
C ARG A 127 6.69 7.44 15.79
N GLY A 128 7.39 8.40 16.39
CA GLY A 128 8.53 8.24 17.30
C GLY A 128 8.17 8.46 18.78
N SER A 129 9.19 8.71 19.61
CA SER A 129 9.03 9.04 21.04
C SER A 129 8.29 10.39 21.23
N GLY A 130 7.64 10.57 22.39
CA GLY A 130 6.84 11.78 22.68
C GLY A 130 5.62 11.99 21.76
N GLY A 131 5.33 11.04 20.87
CA GLY A 131 4.27 11.17 19.88
C GLY A 131 4.64 12.04 18.68
N THR A 132 5.91 12.40 18.47
CA THR A 132 6.33 13.09 17.25
C THR A 132 6.20 12.16 16.04
N ILE A 133 5.65 12.65 14.94
CA ILE A 133 5.69 11.97 13.65
C ILE A 133 7.00 12.36 12.95
N ARG A 134 7.72 11.38 12.41
CA ARG A 134 8.94 11.57 11.64
C ARG A 134 8.75 11.02 10.23
N PHE A 135 9.43 11.64 9.27
CA PHE A 135 9.32 11.26 7.88
C PHE A 135 10.67 11.31 7.16
N ALA A 136 10.79 10.49 6.13
CA ALA A 136 11.87 10.50 5.16
C ALA A 136 11.26 10.23 3.78
N HIS A 137 12.00 10.50 2.71
CA HIS A 137 11.58 10.15 1.36
C HIS A 137 12.67 9.42 0.59
N TYR A 138 12.26 8.63 -0.41
CA TYR A 138 13.14 7.92 -1.33
C TYR A 138 12.86 8.36 -2.76
N SER A 139 13.93 8.81 -3.44
CA SER A 139 13.83 9.24 -4.84
C SER A 139 14.42 8.19 -5.77
N LEU A 140 13.67 7.81 -6.81
CA LEU A 140 14.19 6.91 -7.84
C LEU A 140 15.21 7.60 -8.73
N ALA A 141 15.13 8.92 -8.84
CA ALA A 141 16.05 9.69 -9.67
C ALA A 141 17.49 9.65 -9.14
N THR A 142 17.65 9.67 -7.81
CA THR A 142 18.97 9.60 -7.14
C THR A 142 19.28 8.21 -6.60
N GLY A 143 18.27 7.38 -6.34
CA GLY A 143 18.42 6.10 -5.67
C GLY A 143 18.69 6.22 -4.16
N GLU A 144 18.39 7.37 -3.56
CA GLU A 144 18.77 7.70 -2.19
C GLU A 144 17.57 7.98 -1.27
N TRP A 145 17.77 7.71 0.02
CA TRP A 145 16.87 8.15 1.08
C TRP A 145 17.32 9.50 1.63
N SER A 146 16.36 10.37 1.91
CA SER A 146 16.61 11.57 2.71
C SER A 146 16.87 11.23 4.18
N ASP A 147 17.41 12.21 4.91
CA ASP A 147 17.40 12.17 6.36
C ASP A 147 15.98 12.15 6.93
N TRP A 148 15.87 11.66 8.17
CA TRP A 148 14.62 11.63 8.92
C TRP A 148 14.33 12.97 9.61
N SER A 149 13.33 13.68 9.14
CA SER A 149 12.86 14.95 9.72
C SER A 149 11.65 14.74 10.64
N ALA A 150 11.46 15.63 11.60
CA ALA A 150 10.24 15.67 12.42
C ALA A 150 9.15 16.47 11.70
N LEU A 151 7.92 15.95 11.69
CA LEU A 151 6.75 16.65 11.17
C LEU A 151 6.33 17.72 12.18
N PRO A 152 6.33 19.02 11.82
CA PRO A 152 6.01 20.11 12.74
C PRO A 152 4.64 19.93 13.43
N GLY A 153 4.56 20.28 14.72
CA GLY A 153 3.31 20.25 15.50
C GLY A 153 2.70 18.87 15.76
N SER A 154 3.41 17.78 15.44
CA SER A 154 2.90 16.41 15.57
C SER A 154 3.01 15.80 16.98
N ALA A 155 3.71 16.47 17.90
CA ALA A 155 3.92 15.99 19.28
C ALA A 155 2.58 15.64 19.97
N GLY A 156 2.61 14.64 20.85
CA GLY A 156 1.41 14.16 21.55
C GLY A 156 0.47 13.27 20.71
N THR A 157 0.86 12.91 19.48
CA THR A 157 0.15 11.86 18.73
C THR A 157 0.18 10.54 19.50
N ALA A 158 -0.90 9.77 19.46
CA ALA A 158 -1.07 8.50 20.16
C ALA A 158 -1.21 7.28 19.23
N SER A 159 -1.28 7.48 17.91
CA SER A 159 -1.37 6.39 16.93
C SER A 159 -0.28 6.44 15.86
N ALA A 160 -0.10 5.34 15.11
CA ALA A 160 0.55 5.44 13.81
C ALA A 160 -0.18 6.48 12.94
N PRO A 161 0.53 7.20 12.04
CA PRO A 161 -0.11 8.07 11.08
C PRO A 161 -0.90 7.25 10.04
N ALA A 162 -1.76 7.90 9.27
CA ALA A 162 -2.29 7.42 8.00
C ALA A 162 -2.05 8.48 6.92
N LEU A 163 -1.83 8.04 5.69
CA LEU A 163 -1.43 8.91 4.58
C LEU A 163 -2.42 8.80 3.43
N SER A 164 -2.69 9.89 2.74
CA SER A 164 -3.44 9.89 1.49
C SER A 164 -3.00 11.04 0.61
N VAL A 165 -2.98 10.86 -0.71
CA VAL A 165 -2.79 11.96 -1.65
C VAL A 165 -4.14 12.31 -2.22
N TYR A 166 -4.61 13.53 -1.99
CA TYR A 166 -5.96 13.94 -2.32
C TYR A 166 -6.03 15.46 -2.54
N GLY A 167 -6.68 15.88 -3.63
CA GLY A 167 -6.77 17.30 -3.99
C GLY A 167 -5.43 17.96 -4.32
N GLY A 168 -4.43 17.16 -4.72
CA GLY A 168 -3.08 17.65 -5.02
C GLY A 168 -2.16 17.72 -3.81
N ASP A 169 -2.65 17.46 -2.59
CA ASP A 169 -1.87 17.50 -1.35
C ASP A 169 -1.60 16.10 -0.77
N LEU A 170 -0.51 15.98 0.00
CA LEU A 170 -0.31 14.86 0.90
C LEU A 170 -0.99 15.14 2.24
N TRP A 171 -1.99 14.33 2.57
CA TRP A 171 -2.67 14.36 3.84
C TRP A 171 -2.04 13.39 4.84
N VAL A 172 -1.86 13.85 6.06
CA VAL A 172 -1.39 13.06 7.21
C VAL A 172 -2.44 13.11 8.31
N PHE A 173 -2.93 11.95 8.70
CA PHE A 173 -3.91 11.82 9.78
C PHE A 173 -3.31 11.10 10.98
N ALA A 174 -3.66 11.54 12.17
CA ALA A 174 -3.30 10.81 13.37
C ALA A 174 -4.29 11.04 14.51
N ARG A 175 -4.30 10.13 15.47
CA ARG A 175 -5.16 10.19 16.65
C ARG A 175 -4.38 10.70 17.85
N ASN A 176 -4.99 11.53 18.68
CA ASN A 176 -4.46 11.87 20.02
C ASN A 176 -4.94 10.88 21.10
N ALA A 177 -4.43 11.03 22.33
CA ALA A 177 -4.80 10.14 23.45
C ALA A 177 -6.32 10.12 23.72
N ALA A 178 -6.98 11.28 23.60
CA ALA A 178 -8.42 11.43 23.82
C ALA A 178 -9.31 10.78 22.75
N GLY A 179 -8.75 10.24 21.66
CA GLY A 179 -9.57 9.62 20.61
C GLY A 179 -9.94 10.53 19.46
N HIS A 180 -9.48 11.79 19.45
CA HIS A 180 -9.73 12.71 18.36
C HIS A 180 -8.74 12.48 17.22
N LEU A 181 -9.25 12.52 15.99
CA LEU A 181 -8.42 12.58 14.80
C LEU A 181 -8.01 14.03 14.50
N ARG A 182 -6.76 14.20 14.11
CA ARG A 182 -6.19 15.43 13.57
C ARG A 182 -5.66 15.15 12.17
N ALA A 183 -5.68 16.17 11.33
CA ALA A 183 -5.17 16.15 9.98
C ALA A 183 -4.15 17.28 9.79
N ASN A 184 -3.18 17.06 8.91
CA ASN A 184 -2.26 18.08 8.41
C ASN A 184 -2.04 17.80 6.92
N ARG A 185 -1.84 18.83 6.11
CA ARG A 185 -1.64 18.73 4.67
C ARG A 185 -0.28 19.29 4.31
N TYR A 186 0.40 18.64 3.37
CA TYR A 186 1.63 19.15 2.79
C TYR A 186 1.43 19.42 1.30
N THR A 187 1.62 20.68 0.92
CA THR A 187 1.43 21.17 -0.45
C THR A 187 2.80 21.31 -1.11
N LEU A 188 3.04 20.54 -2.18
CA LEU A 188 4.36 20.45 -2.79
C LEU A 188 4.79 21.77 -3.46
N THR A 189 3.85 22.49 -4.05
CA THR A 189 4.14 23.72 -4.81
C THR A 189 4.57 24.89 -3.92
N THR A 190 4.15 24.89 -2.65
CA THR A 190 4.54 25.91 -1.67
C THR A 190 5.57 25.41 -0.66
N ASP A 191 5.82 24.11 -0.61
CA ASP A 191 6.66 23.44 0.39
C ASP A 191 6.19 23.70 1.84
N GLU A 192 4.87 23.76 2.03
CA GLU A 192 4.28 24.15 3.32
C GLU A 192 3.40 23.05 3.92
N TRP A 193 3.46 22.95 5.25
CA TRP A 193 2.49 22.22 6.04
C TRP A 193 1.36 23.17 6.47
N SER A 194 0.10 22.77 6.27
CA SER A 194 -1.07 23.56 6.69
C SER A 194 -1.17 23.79 8.20
N GLY A 195 -0.41 23.03 8.98
CA GLY A 195 -0.61 22.89 10.42
C GLY A 195 -1.73 21.89 10.74
N TRP A 196 -1.74 21.43 11.99
CA TRP A 196 -2.64 20.37 12.43
C TRP A 196 -4.01 20.90 12.86
N PHE A 197 -5.06 20.47 12.17
CA PHE A 197 -6.46 20.78 12.49
C PHE A 197 -7.22 19.52 12.91
N ARG A 198 -8.35 19.70 13.60
CA ARG A 198 -9.19 18.59 14.09
C ARG A 198 -10.11 18.11 12.98
N VAL A 199 -10.22 16.79 12.81
CA VAL A 199 -11.28 16.19 11.98
C VAL A 199 -12.60 16.21 12.78
N PRO A 200 -13.67 16.87 12.30
CA PRO A 200 -14.95 16.95 12.99
C PRO A 200 -15.57 15.57 13.26
N GLY A 201 -16.34 15.44 14.34
CA GLY A 201 -17.16 14.25 14.64
C GLY A 201 -16.40 12.95 15.01
N ALA A 202 -15.07 12.93 14.91
CA ALA A 202 -14.23 11.75 15.10
C ALA A 202 -13.98 11.39 16.59
N ALA A 203 -14.99 11.43 17.45
CA ALA A 203 -14.83 11.09 18.86
C ALA A 203 -14.78 9.57 19.09
N GLY A 204 -13.92 9.12 20.01
CA GLY A 204 -13.88 7.73 20.48
C GLY A 204 -13.21 6.73 19.53
N ALA A 205 -12.39 7.19 18.59
CA ALA A 205 -11.51 6.28 17.84
C ALA A 205 -10.58 5.54 18.82
N VAL A 206 -10.44 4.22 18.70
CA VAL A 206 -9.59 3.36 19.54
C VAL A 206 -8.44 2.69 18.76
N SER A 207 -8.16 3.16 17.54
CA SER A 207 -7.07 2.68 16.69
C SER A 207 -6.37 3.82 15.96
N ALA A 208 -5.30 3.49 15.23
CA ALA A 208 -4.82 4.35 14.15
C ALA A 208 -5.91 4.49 13.07
N PRO A 209 -5.96 5.65 12.38
CA PRO A 209 -6.80 5.79 11.19
C PRO A 209 -6.28 4.95 10.02
N ALA A 210 -7.16 4.70 9.06
CA ALA A 210 -6.85 4.24 7.71
C ALA A 210 -7.54 5.16 6.70
N THR A 211 -6.97 5.27 5.51
CA THR A 211 -7.34 6.23 4.48
C THR A 211 -7.49 5.56 3.13
N ALA A 212 -8.41 6.04 2.30
CA ALA A 212 -8.48 5.70 0.89
C ALA A 212 -9.07 6.86 0.10
N VAL A 213 -8.65 7.03 -1.15
CA VAL A 213 -9.36 7.90 -2.09
C VAL A 213 -10.20 7.00 -2.99
N TYR A 214 -11.51 7.23 -3.03
CA TYR A 214 -12.43 6.39 -3.77
C TYR A 214 -13.71 7.16 -4.11
N GLY A 215 -14.17 7.03 -5.35
CA GLY A 215 -15.36 7.73 -5.84
C GLY A 215 -15.24 9.25 -5.82
N GLY A 216 -14.03 9.78 -5.93
CA GLY A 216 -13.76 11.22 -5.86
C GLY A 216 -13.63 11.78 -4.45
N ASP A 217 -13.85 10.98 -3.40
CA ASP A 217 -13.79 11.41 -2.00
C ASP A 217 -12.58 10.83 -1.26
N LEU A 218 -12.13 11.53 -0.22
CA LEU A 218 -11.18 11.02 0.77
C LEU A 218 -11.91 10.35 1.93
N TRP A 219 -11.72 9.05 2.07
CA TRP A 219 -12.33 8.23 3.13
C TRP A 219 -11.38 8.07 4.31
N LEU A 220 -11.94 8.18 5.53
CA LEU A 220 -11.29 7.80 6.77
C LEU A 220 -12.02 6.62 7.43
N PHE A 221 -11.23 5.73 8.03
CA PHE A 221 -11.72 4.62 8.81
C PHE A 221 -11.00 4.53 10.15
N VAL A 222 -11.75 4.25 11.21
CA VAL A 222 -11.20 3.94 12.53
C VAL A 222 -11.96 2.79 13.16
N ARG A 223 -11.30 2.08 14.07
CA ARG A 223 -12.01 1.22 15.02
C ARG A 223 -12.61 2.08 16.13
N GLY A 224 -13.90 1.92 16.38
CA GLY A 224 -14.62 2.47 17.53
C GLY A 224 -14.77 1.46 18.67
N ALA A 225 -15.60 1.82 19.66
CA ALA A 225 -15.92 0.93 20.78
C ALA A 225 -16.51 -0.41 20.30
N LYS A 226 -16.31 -1.47 21.09
CA LYS A 226 -16.80 -2.84 20.81
C LYS A 226 -16.40 -3.39 19.42
N GLY A 227 -15.32 -2.87 18.82
CA GLY A 227 -14.81 -3.37 17.55
C GLY A 227 -15.61 -2.94 16.32
N ALA A 228 -16.50 -1.95 16.43
CA ALA A 228 -17.15 -1.34 15.28
C ALA A 228 -16.13 -0.63 14.38
N VAL A 229 -16.32 -0.66 13.06
CA VAL A 229 -15.56 0.18 12.13
C VAL A 229 -16.40 1.40 11.80
N ARG A 230 -15.85 2.59 12.06
CA ARG A 230 -16.51 3.86 11.77
C ARG A 230 -15.83 4.53 10.58
N THR A 231 -16.62 5.23 9.77
CA THR A 231 -16.13 5.94 8.59
C THR A 231 -16.74 7.32 8.45
N ALA A 232 -15.98 8.22 7.84
CA ALA A 232 -16.42 9.50 7.33
C ALA A 232 -15.65 9.79 6.05
N ARG A 233 -16.22 10.61 5.17
CA ARG A 233 -15.59 11.03 3.91
C ARG A 233 -15.47 12.54 3.84
N TYR A 234 -14.44 13.02 3.17
CA TYR A 234 -14.20 14.43 2.91
C TYR A 234 -14.21 14.69 1.40
N THR A 235 -15.02 15.66 0.98
CA THR A 235 -15.14 16.10 -0.41
C THR A 235 -14.45 17.45 -0.58
N LEU A 236 -13.74 17.63 -1.70
CA LEU A 236 -13.15 18.93 -2.04
C LEU A 236 -14.18 19.93 -2.51
N VAL A 237 -15.30 19.46 -3.10
CA VAL A 237 -16.32 20.33 -3.68
C VAL A 237 -16.99 21.17 -2.60
N ASP A 238 -17.30 20.55 -1.45
CA ASP A 238 -18.00 21.22 -0.36
C ASP A 238 -17.08 21.63 0.80
N ASP A 239 -15.78 21.32 0.69
CA ASP A 239 -14.75 21.47 1.75
C ASP A 239 -15.23 20.93 3.12
N GLN A 240 -15.93 19.79 3.10
CA GLN A 240 -16.65 19.30 4.27
C GLN A 240 -16.47 17.80 4.50
N TRP A 241 -16.43 17.47 5.79
CA TRP A 241 -16.53 16.10 6.28
C TRP A 241 -18.00 15.70 6.40
N SER A 242 -18.33 14.51 5.91
CA SER A 242 -19.59 13.87 6.23
C SER A 242 -19.69 13.58 7.73
N ALA A 243 -20.92 13.38 8.21
CA ALA A 243 -21.12 12.78 9.52
C ALA A 243 -20.44 11.40 9.59
N TRP A 244 -19.93 11.04 10.77
CA TRP A 244 -19.36 9.72 11.01
C TRP A 244 -20.46 8.68 11.14
N SER A 245 -20.39 7.64 10.32
CA SER A 245 -21.28 6.48 10.37
C SER A 245 -20.51 5.22 10.75
N THR A 246 -21.24 4.16 11.08
CA THR A 246 -20.67 2.82 11.30
C THR A 246 -20.79 2.05 9.99
N VAL A 247 -19.69 1.43 9.56
CA VAL A 247 -19.72 0.48 8.45
C VAL A 247 -20.67 -0.66 8.82
N PRO A 248 -21.72 -0.95 8.02
CA PRO A 248 -22.75 -1.92 8.36
C PRO A 248 -22.20 -3.31 8.73
N GLY A 249 -22.96 -4.02 9.57
CA GLY A 249 -22.62 -5.34 10.08
C GLY A 249 -21.69 -5.34 11.30
N GLN A 250 -21.39 -6.53 11.80
CA GLN A 250 -20.56 -6.72 13.00
C GLN A 250 -19.13 -7.07 12.58
N ALA A 251 -18.27 -6.06 12.47
CA ALA A 251 -16.85 -6.27 12.13
C ALA A 251 -16.11 -7.07 13.22
N GLY A 252 -16.39 -6.78 14.50
CA GLY A 252 -15.68 -7.41 15.63
C GLY A 252 -14.18 -7.10 15.62
N ALA A 253 -13.79 -5.90 15.15
CA ALA A 253 -12.41 -5.56 14.87
C ALA A 253 -11.55 -5.50 16.15
N THR A 254 -10.45 -6.24 16.16
CA THR A 254 -9.41 -6.22 17.20
C THR A 254 -8.16 -5.44 16.76
N SER A 255 -8.14 -4.92 15.53
CA SER A 255 -7.07 -4.08 14.98
C SER A 255 -7.53 -2.74 14.43
N ALA A 256 -6.58 -1.89 14.03
CA ALA A 256 -6.86 -0.80 13.09
C ALA A 256 -7.32 -1.38 11.74
N PRO A 257 -8.17 -0.66 10.99
CA PRO A 257 -8.48 -1.00 9.61
C PRO A 257 -7.27 -0.88 8.68
N ALA A 258 -7.35 -1.56 7.55
CA ALA A 258 -6.55 -1.33 6.36
C ALA A 258 -7.50 -1.20 5.16
N THR A 259 -7.09 -0.45 4.14
CA THR A 259 -7.96 -0.04 3.04
C THR A 259 -7.25 -0.18 1.71
N ALA A 260 -7.98 -0.59 0.67
CA ALA A 260 -7.48 -0.61 -0.69
C ALA A 260 -8.63 -0.44 -1.68
N VAL A 261 -8.34 0.14 -2.83
CA VAL A 261 -9.27 0.13 -3.97
C VAL A 261 -8.81 -0.98 -4.91
N TYR A 262 -9.72 -1.89 -5.23
CA TYR A 262 -9.46 -3.06 -6.07
C TYR A 262 -10.75 -3.53 -6.72
N GLY A 263 -10.68 -4.01 -7.97
CA GLY A 263 -11.85 -4.51 -8.69
C GLY A 263 -12.99 -3.49 -8.87
N GLY A 264 -12.67 -2.19 -8.80
CA GLY A 264 -13.67 -1.12 -8.83
C GLY A 264 -14.33 -0.81 -7.50
N ASP A 265 -13.99 -1.52 -6.41
CA ASP A 265 -14.59 -1.36 -5.09
C ASP A 265 -13.57 -0.89 -4.03
N LEU A 266 -14.05 -0.18 -3.00
CA LEU A 266 -13.27 0.14 -1.80
C LEU A 266 -13.36 -1.01 -0.79
N HIS A 267 -12.24 -1.67 -0.53
CA HIS A 267 -12.12 -2.76 0.43
C HIS A 267 -11.63 -2.24 1.78
N VAL A 268 -12.24 -2.74 2.86
CA VAL A 268 -11.83 -2.47 4.24
C VAL A 268 -11.56 -3.81 4.93
N VAL A 269 -10.35 -3.96 5.45
CA VAL A 269 -9.87 -5.20 6.09
C VAL A 269 -9.52 -4.93 7.55
N VAL A 270 -9.94 -5.82 8.44
CA VAL A 270 -9.62 -5.79 9.88
C VAL A 270 -9.20 -7.17 10.35
N ARG A 271 -8.50 -7.22 11.49
CA ARG A 271 -8.36 -8.45 12.28
C ARG A 271 -9.58 -8.58 13.19
N GLY A 272 -10.22 -9.74 13.21
CA GLY A 272 -11.31 -10.12 14.10
C GLY A 272 -10.81 -10.80 15.39
N ALA A 273 -11.75 -11.39 16.13
CA ALA A 273 -11.44 -12.28 17.26
C ALA A 273 -10.74 -13.56 16.75
N GLY A 274 -9.93 -14.22 17.60
CA GLY A 274 -9.20 -15.43 17.21
C GLY A 274 -8.08 -15.20 16.16
N GLY A 275 -7.88 -13.96 15.70
CA GLY A 275 -6.85 -13.62 14.72
C GLY A 275 -7.26 -13.75 13.26
N THR A 276 -8.52 -14.06 12.98
CA THR A 276 -9.05 -14.11 11.60
C THR A 276 -9.02 -12.74 10.95
N LEU A 277 -8.80 -12.67 9.64
CA LEU A 277 -8.97 -11.43 8.89
C LEU A 277 -10.40 -11.38 8.35
N ARG A 278 -11.01 -10.20 8.40
CA ARG A 278 -12.36 -9.95 7.90
C ARG A 278 -12.34 -8.79 6.92
N VAL A 279 -13.12 -8.92 5.85
CA VAL A 279 -13.20 -7.93 4.78
C VAL A 279 -14.65 -7.58 4.46
N THR A 280 -14.88 -6.32 4.17
CA THR A 280 -16.11 -5.79 3.55
C THR A 280 -15.70 -4.87 2.40
N ARG A 281 -16.58 -4.66 1.43
CA ARG A 281 -16.35 -3.75 0.32
C ARG A 281 -17.51 -2.77 0.16
N TYR A 282 -17.19 -1.58 -0.32
CA TYR A 282 -18.14 -0.54 -0.69
C TYR A 282 -18.13 -0.34 -2.21
N THR A 283 -19.30 -0.48 -2.83
CA THR A 283 -19.48 -0.38 -4.27
C THR A 283 -20.14 0.95 -4.62
N LEU A 284 -19.45 1.79 -5.39
CA LEU A 284 -19.88 3.17 -5.64
C LEU A 284 -21.18 3.23 -6.44
N THR A 285 -21.36 2.31 -7.39
CA THR A 285 -22.51 2.29 -8.31
C THR A 285 -23.82 1.96 -7.62
N THR A 286 -23.77 1.14 -6.55
CA THR A 286 -24.95 0.81 -5.74
C THR A 286 -25.06 1.68 -4.50
N GLY A 287 -23.93 2.24 -4.03
CA GLY A 287 -23.87 3.01 -2.80
C GLY A 287 -23.90 2.15 -1.53
N ASP A 288 -23.59 0.85 -1.65
CA ASP A 288 -23.80 -0.13 -0.59
C ASP A 288 -22.50 -0.79 -0.09
N TRP A 289 -22.55 -1.20 1.17
CA TRP A 289 -21.56 -2.07 1.80
C TRP A 289 -21.96 -3.54 1.66
N SER A 290 -21.01 -4.41 1.34
CA SER A 290 -21.19 -5.85 1.48
C SER A 290 -21.24 -6.25 2.96
N GLY A 291 -21.74 -7.46 3.23
CA GLY A 291 -21.50 -8.13 4.51
C GLY A 291 -20.01 -8.34 4.79
N TRP A 292 -19.64 -8.48 6.07
CA TRP A 292 -18.30 -8.87 6.48
C TRP A 292 -18.08 -10.36 6.25
N SER A 293 -17.07 -10.71 5.45
CA SER A 293 -16.65 -12.08 5.18
C SER A 293 -15.25 -12.34 5.76
N GLU A 294 -14.92 -13.60 6.02
CA GLU A 294 -13.58 -13.98 6.48
C GLU A 294 -12.64 -14.21 5.29
N VAL A 295 -11.37 -13.84 5.46
CA VAL A 295 -10.30 -14.21 4.54
C VAL A 295 -9.71 -15.54 5.01
N ALA A 296 -9.77 -16.55 4.16
CA ALA A 296 -9.34 -17.91 4.49
C ALA A 296 -7.85 -17.96 4.92
N GLY A 297 -7.54 -18.84 5.89
CA GLY A 297 -6.18 -19.30 6.17
C GLY A 297 -5.23 -18.34 6.89
N GLY A 298 -5.68 -17.19 7.41
CA GLY A 298 -4.79 -16.20 8.02
C GLY A 298 -4.36 -16.49 9.46
N PRO A 299 -3.07 -16.75 9.75
CA PRO A 299 -2.53 -16.80 11.12
C PRO A 299 -2.35 -15.39 11.72
N GLY A 300 -3.13 -14.41 11.26
CA GLY A 300 -2.86 -12.99 11.40
C GLY A 300 -2.61 -12.62 12.86
N VAL A 301 -1.35 -12.32 13.22
CA VAL A 301 -0.98 -11.91 14.59
C VAL A 301 -1.06 -10.39 14.71
N SER A 302 -0.91 -9.65 13.60
CA SER A 302 -1.02 -8.20 13.55
C SER A 302 -2.26 -7.72 12.80
N ALA A 303 -2.49 -6.40 12.84
CA ALA A 303 -3.36 -5.74 11.87
C ALA A 303 -2.85 -5.99 10.43
N PRO A 304 -3.75 -6.04 9.44
CA PRO A 304 -3.36 -6.15 8.04
C PRO A 304 -2.76 -4.84 7.50
N ALA A 305 -1.99 -4.99 6.42
CA ALA A 305 -1.70 -3.97 5.41
C ALA A 305 -2.17 -4.48 4.05
N THR A 306 -2.43 -3.57 3.13
CA THR A 306 -3.02 -3.87 1.81
C THR A 306 -2.22 -3.17 0.72
N ALA A 307 -2.10 -3.80 -0.44
CA ALA A 307 -1.55 -3.17 -1.63
C ALA A 307 -2.21 -3.76 -2.88
N THR A 308 -2.63 -2.92 -3.82
CA THR A 308 -3.07 -3.38 -5.14
C THR A 308 -1.87 -3.31 -6.07
N TYR A 309 -1.42 -4.47 -6.58
CA TYR A 309 -0.21 -4.56 -7.39
C TYR A 309 -0.30 -5.72 -8.39
N GLY A 310 0.09 -5.50 -9.64
CA GLY A 310 -0.03 -6.50 -10.70
C GLY A 310 -1.46 -6.96 -10.98
N GLY A 311 -2.45 -6.08 -10.75
CA GLY A 311 -3.86 -6.42 -10.95
C GLY A 311 -4.46 -7.32 -9.87
N VAL A 312 -3.81 -7.45 -8.70
CA VAL A 312 -4.27 -8.28 -7.57
C VAL A 312 -4.22 -7.47 -6.28
N LEU A 313 -5.21 -7.64 -5.40
CA LEU A 313 -5.15 -7.11 -4.04
C LEU A 313 -4.32 -8.04 -3.16
N ARG A 314 -3.21 -7.56 -2.62
CA ARG A 314 -2.35 -8.31 -1.70
C ARG A 314 -2.57 -7.84 -0.27
N LEU A 315 -2.73 -8.79 0.65
CA LEU A 315 -2.76 -8.56 2.09
C LEU A 315 -1.41 -8.91 2.71
N PHE A 316 -0.96 -8.14 3.69
CA PHE A 316 0.27 -8.38 4.44
C PHE A 316 0.01 -8.40 5.94
N VAL A 317 0.58 -9.38 6.64
CA VAL A 317 0.53 -9.48 8.12
C VAL A 317 1.88 -9.86 8.70
N ARG A 318 2.12 -9.50 9.96
CA ARG A 318 3.20 -10.08 10.75
C ARG A 318 2.72 -11.42 11.33
N GLY A 319 3.47 -12.48 11.03
CA GLY A 319 3.31 -13.82 11.61
C GLY A 319 4.19 -14.04 12.85
N GLY A 320 4.25 -15.29 13.30
CA GLY A 320 5.16 -15.72 14.36
C GLY A 320 6.63 -15.37 14.07
N GLN A 321 7.42 -15.21 15.12
CA GLN A 321 8.88 -14.92 15.05
C GLN A 321 9.25 -13.65 14.24
N GLY A 322 8.30 -12.74 13.99
CA GLY A 322 8.59 -11.48 13.28
C GLY A 322 8.75 -11.62 11.77
N ARG A 323 8.24 -12.71 11.17
CA ARG A 323 8.13 -12.85 9.71
C ARG A 323 6.96 -12.04 9.17
N VAL A 324 7.09 -11.53 7.95
CA VAL A 324 5.99 -10.92 7.19
C VAL A 324 5.45 -11.97 6.23
N HIS A 325 4.13 -12.09 6.14
CA HIS A 325 3.46 -12.99 5.18
C HIS A 325 2.56 -12.18 4.27
N GLU A 326 2.38 -12.67 3.04
CA GLU A 326 1.46 -12.12 2.05
C GLU A 326 0.36 -13.11 1.65
N TYR A 327 -0.78 -12.59 1.22
CA TYR A 327 -1.88 -13.36 0.65
C TYR A 327 -2.55 -12.58 -0.49
N PRO A 328 -2.58 -13.10 -1.73
CA PRO A 328 -3.32 -12.50 -2.82
C PRO A 328 -4.83 -12.78 -2.69
N LEU A 329 -5.64 -11.72 -2.75
CA LEU A 329 -7.08 -11.78 -2.96
C LEU A 329 -7.35 -11.60 -4.46
N GLY A 330 -7.89 -12.65 -5.08
CA GLY A 330 -8.41 -12.65 -6.45
C GLY A 330 -9.79 -12.04 -6.52
#